data_AF-A0A850XLJ8-F1
#
_entry.id   AF-A0A850XLJ8-F1
#
_cell.length_a   1.000
_cell.length_b   1.000
_cell.length_c   1.000
_cell.angle_alpha   90.00
_cell.angle_beta   90.00
_cell.angle_gamma   90.00
#
_symmetry.space_group_name_H-M   'P 1'
#
loop_
_entity.id
_entity.type
_entity.pdbx_description
1 polymer ?
#
loop_
_entity_poly.entity_id
_entity_poly.type
_entity_poly.pdbx_seq_one_letter_code
_entity_poly.pdbx_strand_id
1 'polypeptide(L)'
;LSIHALLIVTVALSPATATAVSKKDATREDVYPPLWDLAPENLLDFLVKDKKIIINAWNYRERLGVYKNLLNSSAKYFTDFGSQNLGNILWGLPLQHGWQFHTGILADPSGVTSCGYEGGDQLCISVRSWWSCMNYYLSVIPFLGAVEAGLFGQLQYEIEILPPEERRADFCYSVADCWSQFPKLMDEWKDYFDNSATLSPFKLDDALHLLWKAHVTSIAYALPKFQDSLRYLANPEANFGEDWANAVDFIAATHFNTDLQNTNNFQVFLPQRMLVEGDVLPSISDFSPEQNNVLVSLRALHKANQLTG
;
A
#
# COMPACT_ATOMS: atom_id res chain seq x y z
N LEU A 1 18.04 -20.46 -19.20
CA LEU A 1 17.61 -20.35 -17.78
C LEU A 1 16.54 -19.28 -17.51
N SER A 2 16.20 -18.40 -18.45
CA SER A 2 15.26 -17.27 -18.23
C SER A 2 13.76 -17.64 -18.31
N ILE A 3 13.39 -18.78 -18.88
CA ILE A 3 11.98 -19.14 -19.14
C ILE A 3 11.35 -19.91 -17.96
N HIS A 4 12.15 -20.62 -17.15
CA HIS A 4 11.63 -21.38 -16.01
C HIS A 4 11.31 -20.52 -14.78
N ALA A 5 11.99 -19.36 -14.61
CA ALA A 5 11.65 -18.43 -13.53
C ALA A 5 10.28 -17.75 -13.76
N LEU A 6 9.97 -17.36 -15.00
CA LEU A 6 8.67 -16.78 -15.38
C LEU A 6 7.51 -17.78 -15.22
N LEU A 7 7.75 -19.07 -15.50
CA LEU A 7 6.75 -20.13 -15.40
C LEU A 7 6.40 -20.50 -13.94
N ILE A 8 7.34 -20.36 -13.00
CA ILE A 8 7.06 -20.66 -11.59
C ILE A 8 6.21 -19.55 -10.94
N VAL A 9 6.45 -18.29 -11.30
CA VAL A 9 5.67 -17.14 -10.80
C VAL A 9 4.23 -17.16 -11.35
N THR A 10 4.05 -17.50 -12.62
CA THR A 10 2.70 -17.63 -13.22
C THR A 10 1.90 -18.79 -12.63
N VAL A 11 2.54 -19.89 -12.21
CA VAL A 11 1.86 -21.03 -11.57
C VAL A 11 1.57 -20.76 -10.08
N ALA A 12 2.48 -20.08 -9.36
CA ALA A 12 2.23 -19.65 -7.99
C ALA A 12 1.17 -18.55 -7.89
N LEU A 13 1.02 -17.74 -8.95
CA LEU A 13 0.00 -16.69 -9.06
C LEU A 13 -1.21 -17.08 -9.94
N SER A 14 -1.37 -18.36 -10.29
CA SER A 14 -2.48 -18.81 -11.14
C SER A 14 -3.83 -18.81 -10.38
N PRO A 15 -4.94 -18.37 -11.00
CA PRO A 15 -6.28 -18.44 -10.41
C PRO A 15 -6.72 -19.87 -10.00
N ALA A 16 -6.12 -20.89 -10.63
CA ALA A 16 -6.42 -22.30 -10.40
C ALA A 16 -5.93 -22.84 -9.05
N THR A 17 -4.87 -22.27 -8.47
CA THR A 17 -4.40 -22.62 -7.12
C THR A 17 -5.12 -21.82 -6.04
N ALA A 18 -5.53 -20.58 -6.33
CA ALA A 18 -6.30 -19.72 -5.43
C ALA A 18 -7.72 -20.27 -5.13
N THR A 19 -8.35 -20.91 -6.11
CA THR A 19 -9.72 -21.46 -5.98
C THR A 19 -9.85 -22.66 -5.03
N ALA A 20 -8.75 -23.38 -4.75
CA ALA A 20 -8.77 -24.54 -3.87
C ALA A 20 -8.71 -24.17 -2.37
N VAL A 21 -8.14 -23.01 -2.02
CA VAL A 21 -7.95 -22.55 -0.63
C VAL A 21 -9.19 -21.79 -0.10
N SER A 22 -9.98 -21.17 -0.98
CA SER A 22 -11.15 -20.31 -0.68
C SER A 22 -12.37 -21.03 -0.07
N LYS A 23 -12.28 -22.31 0.31
CA LYS A 23 -13.43 -23.06 0.87
C LYS A 23 -13.59 -22.98 2.40
N LYS A 24 -12.76 -22.21 3.10
CA LYS A 24 -13.05 -21.85 4.50
C LYS A 24 -13.66 -20.44 4.50
N ASP A 25 -14.90 -20.36 4.95
CA ASP A 25 -15.65 -19.12 5.17
C ASP A 25 -14.77 -18.09 5.90
N ALA A 26 -14.29 -17.09 5.15
CA ALA A 26 -13.81 -15.84 5.74
C ALA A 26 -15.04 -15.14 6.31
N THR A 27 -15.02 -14.86 7.61
CA THR A 27 -16.08 -14.03 8.19
C THR A 27 -15.97 -12.63 7.60
N ARG A 28 -17.05 -11.84 7.61
CA ARG A 28 -17.05 -10.48 7.05
C ARG A 28 -15.93 -9.58 7.61
N GLU A 29 -15.45 -9.87 8.84
CA GLU A 29 -14.34 -9.18 9.50
C GLU A 29 -12.97 -9.52 8.88
N ASP A 30 -12.80 -10.68 8.25
CA ASP A 30 -11.51 -11.16 7.73
C ASP A 30 -11.15 -10.59 6.34
N VAL A 31 -12.09 -9.90 5.67
CA VAL A 31 -11.92 -9.44 4.28
C VAL A 31 -11.52 -7.97 4.20
N TYR A 32 -11.78 -7.19 5.25
CA TYR A 32 -11.45 -5.77 5.29
C TYR A 32 -10.22 -5.52 6.18
N PRO A 33 -9.51 -4.40 5.98
CA PRO A 33 -8.44 -4.01 6.88
C PRO A 33 -8.93 -3.89 8.33
N PRO A 34 -8.08 -4.17 9.33
CA PRO A 34 -8.42 -3.93 10.74
C PRO A 34 -9.02 -2.54 10.96
N LEU A 35 -10.06 -2.45 11.79
CA LEU A 35 -10.74 -1.19 12.14
C LEU A 35 -11.43 -0.46 10.95
N TRP A 36 -11.70 -1.15 9.84
CA TRP A 36 -12.34 -0.56 8.64
C TRP A 36 -13.64 0.21 8.94
N ASP A 37 -14.51 -0.35 9.76
CA ASP A 37 -15.80 0.28 10.11
C ASP A 37 -15.64 1.50 11.02
N LEU A 38 -14.48 1.65 11.68
CA LEU A 38 -14.16 2.79 12.55
C LEU A 38 -13.36 3.87 11.82
N ALA A 39 -12.86 3.60 10.61
CA ALA A 39 -12.11 4.57 9.83
C ALA A 39 -13.05 5.65 9.23
N PRO A 40 -12.63 6.93 9.21
CA PRO A 40 -13.35 8.03 8.57
C PRO A 40 -13.79 7.66 7.15
N GLU A 41 -15.07 7.83 6.84
CA GLU A 41 -15.64 7.45 5.53
C GLU A 41 -15.95 8.65 4.64
N ASN A 42 -16.02 9.85 5.23
CA ASN A 42 -16.15 11.13 4.57
C ASN A 42 -15.07 12.11 5.07
N LEU A 43 -14.73 13.11 4.25
CA LEU A 43 -13.71 14.11 4.60
C LEU A 43 -14.09 14.94 5.85
N LEU A 44 -15.38 15.09 6.14
CA LEU A 44 -15.87 15.80 7.32
C LEU A 44 -15.89 14.96 8.59
N ASP A 45 -15.61 13.66 8.50
CA ASP A 45 -15.46 12.78 9.68
C ASP A 45 -14.10 12.97 10.36
N PHE A 46 -13.13 13.57 9.65
CA PHE A 46 -11.87 14.01 10.23
C PHE A 46 -12.06 15.28 11.07
N LEU A 47 -11.06 15.60 11.89
CA LEU A 47 -11.09 16.80 12.72
C LEU A 47 -11.11 18.06 11.83
N VAL A 48 -12.17 18.87 11.97
CA VAL A 48 -12.22 20.21 11.36
C VAL A 48 -11.78 21.25 12.39
N LYS A 49 -10.70 21.98 12.10
CA LYS A 49 -10.18 23.05 12.95
C LYS A 49 -9.68 24.21 12.10
N ASP A 50 -9.98 25.44 12.50
CA ASP A 50 -9.53 26.67 11.82
C ASP A 50 -9.83 26.69 10.31
N LYS A 51 -11.02 26.18 9.92
CA LYS A 51 -11.48 26.01 8.53
C LYS A 51 -10.62 25.06 7.67
N LYS A 52 -9.95 24.11 8.33
CA LYS A 52 -9.20 23.04 7.66
C LYS A 52 -9.64 21.68 8.16
N ILE A 53 -9.60 20.70 7.27
CA ILE A 53 -9.68 19.28 7.62
C ILE A 53 -8.27 18.82 7.97
N ILE A 54 -8.08 18.42 9.23
CA ILE A 54 -6.80 17.98 9.77
C ILE A 54 -6.74 16.46 9.74
N ILE A 55 -5.70 15.91 9.10
CA ILE A 55 -5.48 14.46 9.00
C ILE A 55 -4.12 14.11 9.56
N ASN A 56 -4.09 13.26 10.60
CA ASN A 56 -2.87 12.65 11.11
C ASN A 56 -2.54 11.40 10.32
N ALA A 57 -1.74 11.54 9.26
CA ALA A 57 -1.26 10.38 8.50
C ALA A 57 -0.36 9.44 9.32
N TRP A 58 0.08 9.81 10.52
CA TRP A 58 0.86 8.94 11.42
C TRP A 58 -0.02 8.22 12.45
N ASN A 59 -1.33 8.25 12.26
CA ASN A 59 -2.29 7.41 12.96
C ASN A 59 -2.91 6.40 11.96
N TYR A 60 -2.91 5.13 12.32
CA TYR A 60 -3.42 4.04 11.49
C TYR A 60 -4.85 4.25 11.02
N ARG A 61 -5.76 4.61 11.93
CA ARG A 61 -7.19 4.77 11.62
C ARG A 61 -7.41 5.95 10.68
N GLU A 62 -6.71 7.05 10.88
CA GLU A 62 -6.82 8.23 10.02
C GLU A 62 -6.20 8.00 8.64
N ARG A 63 -5.04 7.31 8.56
CA ARG A 63 -4.45 6.89 7.27
C ARG A 63 -5.35 5.87 6.55
N LEU A 64 -6.02 4.98 7.28
CA LEU A 64 -7.03 4.09 6.70
C LEU A 64 -8.24 4.88 6.15
N GLY A 65 -8.66 5.93 6.85
CA GLY A 65 -9.72 6.83 6.39
C GLY A 65 -9.38 7.54 5.09
N VAL A 66 -8.11 7.88 4.87
CA VAL A 66 -7.62 8.44 3.60
C VAL A 66 -7.91 7.50 2.42
N TYR A 67 -7.61 6.21 2.57
CA TYR A 67 -7.93 5.20 1.56
C TYR A 67 -9.42 4.99 1.38
N LYS A 68 -10.18 4.96 2.48
CA LYS A 68 -11.64 4.78 2.45
C LYS A 68 -12.34 5.90 1.70
N ASN A 69 -11.89 7.15 1.87
CA ASN A 69 -12.40 8.29 1.12
C ASN A 69 -12.10 8.19 -0.38
N LEU A 70 -10.91 7.72 -0.77
CA LEU A 70 -10.58 7.45 -2.18
C LEU A 70 -11.51 6.39 -2.79
N LEU A 71 -11.71 5.27 -2.10
CA LEU A 71 -12.61 4.20 -2.53
C LEU A 71 -14.05 4.69 -2.68
N ASN A 72 -14.58 5.42 -1.69
CA ASN A 72 -15.94 5.93 -1.70
C ASN A 72 -16.17 6.91 -2.87
N SER A 73 -15.22 7.83 -3.10
CA SER A 73 -15.37 8.87 -4.10
C SER A 73 -15.17 8.37 -5.54
N SER A 74 -14.38 7.29 -5.70
CA SER A 74 -14.14 6.64 -7.00
C SER A 74 -15.17 5.54 -7.33
N ALA A 75 -16.05 5.16 -6.40
CA ALA A 75 -16.95 4.02 -6.56
C ALA A 75 -17.83 4.06 -7.82
N LYS A 76 -18.22 5.27 -8.24
CA LYS A 76 -19.02 5.51 -9.44
C LYS A 76 -18.37 4.97 -10.73
N TYR A 77 -17.04 4.88 -10.79
CA TYR A 77 -16.30 4.39 -11.96
C TYR A 77 -16.22 2.86 -12.02
N PHE A 78 -16.48 2.18 -10.90
CA PHE A 78 -16.30 0.73 -10.77
C PHE A 78 -17.62 -0.04 -10.65
N THR A 79 -18.75 0.60 -10.98
CA THR A 79 -20.10 0.01 -10.84
C THR A 79 -20.30 -1.25 -11.68
N ASP A 80 -19.67 -1.33 -12.85
CA ASP A 80 -19.72 -2.50 -13.75
C ASP A 80 -18.77 -3.64 -13.34
N PHE A 81 -17.85 -3.40 -12.39
CA PHE A 81 -16.79 -4.33 -12.01
C PHE A 81 -17.04 -5.04 -10.68
N GLY A 82 -18.18 -4.79 -10.04
CA GLY A 82 -18.61 -5.51 -8.84
C GLY A 82 -19.66 -4.76 -8.04
N SER A 83 -20.47 -5.49 -7.28
CA SER A 83 -21.39 -4.87 -6.32
C SER A 83 -20.63 -4.23 -5.17
N GLN A 84 -21.21 -3.20 -4.52
CA GLN A 84 -20.68 -2.61 -3.28
C GLN A 84 -19.21 -2.17 -3.37
N ASN A 85 -18.79 -1.67 -4.55
CA ASN A 85 -17.43 -1.18 -4.79
C ASN A 85 -16.31 -2.23 -4.68
N LEU A 86 -16.64 -3.54 -4.64
CA LEU A 86 -15.64 -4.61 -4.44
C LEU A 86 -14.63 -4.72 -5.60
N GLY A 87 -15.05 -4.36 -6.82
CA GLY A 87 -14.20 -4.35 -8.03
C GLY A 87 -13.30 -3.12 -8.18
N ASN A 88 -13.22 -2.26 -7.17
CA ASN A 88 -12.41 -1.05 -7.24
C ASN A 88 -10.93 -1.39 -7.06
N ILE A 89 -10.11 -1.07 -8.05
CA ILE A 89 -8.68 -1.40 -8.06
C ILE A 89 -7.87 -0.63 -7.00
N LEU A 90 -8.46 0.36 -6.32
CA LEU A 90 -7.80 1.02 -5.19
C LEU A 90 -7.77 0.18 -3.92
N TRP A 91 -8.47 -0.96 -3.85
CA TRP A 91 -8.48 -1.86 -2.68
C TRP A 91 -7.09 -2.40 -2.30
N GLY A 92 -6.18 -2.52 -3.29
CA GLY A 92 -4.79 -2.89 -3.05
C GLY A 92 -4.10 -2.06 -1.96
N LEU A 93 -4.36 -0.75 -1.92
CA LEU A 93 -3.70 0.17 -1.00
C LEU A 93 -4.13 -0.03 0.47
N PRO A 94 -5.42 0.04 0.85
CA PRO A 94 -5.84 -0.18 2.23
C PRO A 94 -5.65 -1.62 2.70
N LEU A 95 -5.77 -2.63 1.82
CA LEU A 95 -5.51 -4.02 2.21
C LEU A 95 -4.04 -4.23 2.58
N GLN A 96 -3.11 -3.74 1.76
CA GLN A 96 -1.69 -3.73 2.11
C GLN A 96 -1.44 -2.95 3.41
N HIS A 97 -2.07 -1.79 3.60
CA HIS A 97 -1.93 -1.06 4.87
C HIS A 97 -2.44 -1.84 6.08
N GLY A 98 -3.56 -2.55 5.94
CA GLY A 98 -4.07 -3.48 6.94
C GLY A 98 -3.11 -4.62 7.25
N TRP A 99 -2.49 -5.20 6.20
CA TRP A 99 -1.43 -6.19 6.35
C TRP A 99 -0.24 -5.66 7.14
N GLN A 100 0.20 -4.44 6.82
CA GLN A 100 1.32 -3.80 7.52
C GLN A 100 0.99 -3.54 9.00
N PHE A 101 -0.25 -3.18 9.31
CA PHE A 101 -0.68 -2.94 10.69
C PHE A 101 -0.75 -4.23 11.49
N HIS A 102 -1.42 -5.27 10.98
CA HIS A 102 -1.61 -6.50 11.77
C HIS A 102 -0.32 -7.30 11.97
N THR A 103 0.67 -7.15 11.08
CA THR A 103 1.99 -7.79 11.23
C THR A 103 2.95 -7.01 12.12
N GLY A 104 2.55 -5.81 12.57
CA GLY A 104 3.34 -4.94 13.45
C GLY A 104 4.44 -4.14 12.74
N ILE A 105 4.58 -4.25 11.42
CA ILE A 105 5.69 -3.63 10.68
C ILE A 105 5.61 -2.10 10.62
N LEU A 106 4.46 -1.51 10.99
CA LEU A 106 4.28 -0.06 11.13
C LEU A 106 4.77 0.52 12.48
N ALA A 107 5.03 -0.33 13.49
CA ALA A 107 5.50 0.09 14.80
C ALA A 107 6.95 0.60 14.76
N ASP A 108 7.45 1.19 15.85
CA ASP A 108 8.85 1.64 15.92
C ASP A 108 9.83 0.44 16.01
N PRO A 109 10.64 0.18 14.98
CA PRO A 109 11.59 -0.93 15.00
C PRO A 109 12.85 -0.62 15.81
N SER A 110 13.10 0.66 16.14
CA SER A 110 14.33 1.08 16.82
C SER A 110 14.33 0.82 18.34
N GLY A 111 13.16 0.51 18.93
CA GLY A 111 12.99 0.32 20.37
C GLY A 111 13.13 1.60 21.21
N VAL A 112 13.21 2.78 20.58
CA VAL A 112 13.35 4.06 21.26
C VAL A 112 12.01 4.60 21.76
N THR A 113 10.92 4.30 21.06
CA THR A 113 9.56 4.69 21.41
C THR A 113 8.63 3.48 21.54
N SER A 114 7.48 3.67 22.18
CA SER A 114 6.42 2.66 22.28
C SER A 114 5.36 2.77 21.17
N CYS A 115 5.61 3.56 20.12
CA CYS A 115 4.69 3.77 19.00
C CYS A 115 4.36 2.43 18.30
N GLY A 116 3.07 2.10 18.21
CA GLY A 116 2.57 0.88 17.58
C GLY A 116 2.60 -0.38 18.46
N TYR A 117 3.01 -0.27 19.72
CA TYR A 117 3.01 -1.38 20.69
C TYR A 117 1.89 -1.24 21.73
N GLU A 118 1.44 -2.36 22.30
CA GLU A 118 0.36 -2.40 23.31
C GLU A 118 0.66 -1.55 24.56
N GLY A 119 1.95 -1.37 24.92
CA GLY A 119 2.39 -0.51 26.03
C GLY A 119 2.48 0.99 25.69
N GLY A 120 2.07 1.40 24.49
CA GLY A 120 2.09 2.78 24.02
C GLY A 120 0.79 3.15 23.29
N ASP A 121 0.91 3.94 22.23
CA ASP A 121 -0.21 4.20 21.31
C ASP A 121 -0.19 3.14 20.20
N GLN A 122 -1.09 2.16 20.28
CA GLN A 122 -1.19 1.07 19.31
C GLN A 122 -1.56 1.55 17.90
N LEU A 123 -2.23 2.71 17.77
CA LEU A 123 -2.59 3.26 16.46
C LEU A 123 -1.49 4.16 15.89
N CYS A 124 -0.43 4.42 16.65
CA CYS A 124 0.70 5.20 16.17
C CYS A 124 1.46 4.45 15.06
N ILE A 125 1.73 5.15 13.97
CA ILE A 125 2.59 4.70 12.87
C ILE A 125 3.95 5.39 13.04
N SER A 126 5.03 4.61 13.13
CA SER A 126 6.35 5.16 13.39
C SER A 126 7.02 5.69 12.12
N VAL A 127 7.50 6.93 12.16
CA VAL A 127 8.35 7.52 11.11
C VAL A 127 9.74 6.85 11.01
N ARG A 128 10.09 5.96 11.95
CA ARG A 128 11.32 5.16 11.91
C ARG A 128 11.11 3.80 11.24
N SER A 129 9.86 3.38 11.04
CA SER A 129 9.56 2.19 10.26
C SER A 129 9.73 2.49 8.78
N TRP A 130 10.61 1.71 8.12
CA TRP A 130 10.79 1.80 6.67
C TRP A 130 9.45 1.61 5.93
N TRP A 131 8.68 0.59 6.34
CA TRP A 131 7.36 0.29 5.77
C TRP A 131 6.38 1.45 5.89
N SER A 132 6.37 2.12 7.05
CA SER A 132 5.51 3.28 7.30
C SER A 132 5.82 4.46 6.39
N CYS A 133 7.12 4.71 6.15
CA CYS A 133 7.60 5.77 5.28
C CYS A 133 7.30 5.47 3.80
N MET A 134 7.57 4.24 3.35
CA MET A 134 7.21 3.80 2.00
C MET A 134 5.70 3.89 1.77
N ASN A 135 4.89 3.45 2.73
CA ASN A 135 3.44 3.52 2.64
C ASN A 135 2.90 4.97 2.65
N TYR A 136 3.60 5.94 3.25
CA TYR A 136 3.21 7.36 3.17
C TYR A 136 3.09 7.83 1.71
N TYR A 137 4.07 7.44 0.88
CA TYR A 137 4.08 7.77 -0.56
C TYR A 137 2.98 7.06 -1.35
N LEU A 138 2.40 6.01 -0.78
CA LEU A 138 1.28 5.23 -1.33
C LEU A 138 -0.06 5.53 -0.63
N SER A 139 -0.11 6.50 0.31
CA SER A 139 -1.33 6.94 1.00
C SER A 139 -1.59 8.42 0.76
N VAL A 140 -0.72 9.27 1.28
CA VAL A 140 -0.94 10.72 1.33
C VAL A 140 -0.81 11.34 -0.05
N ILE A 141 0.22 10.97 -0.80
CA ILE A 141 0.46 11.52 -2.14
C ILE A 141 -0.67 11.14 -3.12
N PRO A 142 -1.10 9.87 -3.25
CA PRO A 142 -2.27 9.55 -4.07
C PRO A 142 -3.52 10.32 -3.64
N PHE A 143 -3.74 10.46 -2.34
CA PHE A 143 -4.88 11.21 -1.83
C PHE A 143 -4.85 12.69 -2.21
N LEU A 144 -3.71 13.35 -2.06
CA LEU A 144 -3.54 14.74 -2.49
C LEU A 144 -3.57 14.88 -4.02
N GLY A 145 -3.12 13.87 -4.76
CA GLY A 145 -3.32 13.78 -6.21
C GLY A 145 -4.80 13.72 -6.59
N ALA A 146 -5.62 12.96 -5.83
CA ALA A 146 -7.06 12.91 -6.02
C ALA A 146 -7.77 14.24 -5.66
N VAL A 147 -7.27 14.96 -4.64
CA VAL A 147 -7.74 16.31 -4.31
C VAL A 147 -7.49 17.25 -5.50
N GLU A 148 -6.29 17.23 -6.06
CA GLU A 148 -5.92 18.05 -7.22
C GLU A 148 -6.73 17.69 -8.46
N ALA A 149 -7.00 16.40 -8.69
CA ALA A 149 -7.87 15.91 -9.76
C ALA A 149 -9.36 16.23 -9.53
N GLY A 150 -9.72 16.84 -8.40
CA GLY A 150 -11.11 17.18 -8.09
C GLY A 150 -12.02 15.97 -7.83
N LEU A 151 -11.45 14.81 -7.47
CA LEU A 151 -12.21 13.58 -7.23
C LEU A 151 -13.32 13.78 -6.18
N PHE A 152 -13.01 14.57 -5.14
CA PHE A 152 -13.89 14.89 -4.03
C PHE A 152 -14.88 16.03 -4.33
N GLY A 153 -14.85 16.59 -5.54
CA GLY A 153 -15.63 17.78 -5.90
C GLY A 153 -15.15 19.05 -5.17
N GLN A 154 -16.06 20.01 -4.99
CA GLN A 154 -15.74 21.25 -4.29
C GLN A 154 -15.56 20.99 -2.79
N LEU A 155 -14.34 21.14 -2.30
CA LEU A 155 -14.05 21.03 -0.87
C LEU A 155 -14.59 22.23 -0.11
N GLN A 156 -15.21 21.95 1.05
CA GLN A 156 -15.67 22.99 1.99
C GLN A 156 -14.51 23.62 2.76
N TYR A 157 -13.48 22.84 3.05
CA TYR A 157 -12.31 23.21 3.83
C TYR A 157 -11.05 22.70 3.14
N GLU A 158 -9.96 23.44 3.29
CA GLU A 158 -8.65 22.96 2.84
C GLU A 158 -8.21 21.76 3.66
N ILE A 159 -7.43 20.87 3.05
CA ILE A 159 -6.86 19.71 3.73
C ILE A 159 -5.45 20.03 4.20
N GLU A 160 -5.16 19.68 5.45
CA GLU A 160 -3.84 19.78 6.06
C GLU A 160 -3.43 18.42 6.64
N ILE A 161 -2.34 17.86 6.15
CA ILE A 161 -1.75 16.64 6.69
C ILE A 161 -0.77 17.01 7.80
N LEU A 162 -0.90 16.41 8.97
CA LEU A 162 0.02 16.68 10.07
C LEU A 162 1.41 16.08 9.81
N PRO A 163 2.48 16.85 10.03
CA PRO A 163 3.83 16.35 9.88
C PRO A 163 4.23 15.42 11.04
N PRO A 164 5.13 14.45 10.81
CA PRO A 164 5.74 13.69 11.89
C PRO A 164 6.64 14.59 12.74
N GLU A 165 7.07 14.08 13.91
CA GLU A 165 8.03 14.81 14.76
C GLU A 165 9.43 14.86 14.14
N GLU A 166 9.87 13.74 13.57
CA GLU A 166 11.17 13.58 12.91
C GLU A 166 11.02 13.52 11.38
N ARG A 167 12.10 13.73 10.62
CA ARG A 167 12.10 13.60 9.15
C ARG A 167 11.05 14.43 8.40
N ARG A 168 10.66 15.59 8.94
CA ARG A 168 9.61 16.45 8.35
C ARG A 168 9.87 16.86 6.89
N ALA A 169 11.13 17.07 6.51
CA ALA A 169 11.49 17.47 5.15
C ALA A 169 11.42 16.32 4.13
N ASP A 170 11.17 15.08 4.58
CA ASP A 170 11.09 13.92 3.71
C ASP A 170 9.68 13.63 3.17
N PHE A 171 8.68 14.39 3.62
CA PHE A 171 7.29 14.23 3.22
C PHE A 171 6.69 15.58 2.79
N CYS A 172 5.57 15.49 2.08
CA CYS A 172 4.76 16.65 1.73
C CYS A 172 3.38 16.58 2.41
N TYR A 173 2.78 17.74 2.66
CA TYR A 173 1.62 17.87 3.57
C TYR A 173 0.40 18.58 3.00
N SER A 174 0.52 19.10 1.78
CA SER A 174 -0.55 19.75 1.04
C SER A 174 -0.33 19.54 -0.45
N VAL A 175 -1.36 19.80 -1.26
CA VAL A 175 -1.26 19.70 -2.72
C VAL A 175 -0.10 20.55 -3.26
N ALA A 176 -0.01 21.82 -2.85
CA ALA A 176 1.05 22.73 -3.31
C ALA A 176 2.45 22.25 -2.91
N ASP A 177 2.59 21.71 -1.69
CA ASP A 177 3.84 21.17 -1.18
C ASP A 177 4.26 19.91 -1.95
N CYS A 178 3.32 18.97 -2.19
CA CYS A 178 3.60 17.77 -2.96
C CYS A 178 3.96 18.08 -4.41
N TRP A 179 3.32 19.07 -5.05
CA TRP A 179 3.73 19.55 -6.36
C TRP A 179 5.14 20.12 -6.38
N SER A 180 5.50 20.89 -5.35
CA SER A 180 6.83 21.47 -5.25
C SER A 180 7.92 20.40 -5.06
N GLN A 181 7.64 19.36 -4.29
CA GLN A 181 8.63 18.34 -3.94
C GLN A 181 8.67 17.17 -4.95
N PHE A 182 7.51 16.73 -5.43
CA PHE A 182 7.34 15.51 -6.23
C PHE A 182 6.45 15.75 -7.46
N PRO A 183 6.76 16.72 -8.35
CA PRO A 183 5.87 17.13 -9.43
C PRO A 183 5.47 15.97 -10.35
N LYS A 184 6.45 15.13 -10.74
CA LYS A 184 6.18 13.96 -11.59
C LYS A 184 5.22 12.97 -10.92
N LEU A 185 5.38 12.74 -9.62
CA LEU A 185 4.52 11.79 -8.90
C LEU A 185 3.10 12.34 -8.73
N MET A 186 2.97 13.64 -8.49
CA MET A 186 1.67 14.32 -8.48
C MET A 186 1.00 14.27 -9.84
N ASP A 187 1.73 14.51 -10.94
CA ASP A 187 1.23 14.36 -12.31
C ASP A 187 0.67 12.94 -12.53
N GLU A 188 1.41 11.89 -12.18
CA GLU A 188 0.98 10.52 -12.44
C GLU A 188 -0.24 10.08 -11.61
N TRP A 189 -0.32 10.49 -10.34
CA TRP A 189 -1.52 10.24 -9.54
C TRP A 189 -2.71 11.05 -10.05
N LYS A 190 -2.50 12.32 -10.43
CA LYS A 190 -3.54 13.14 -11.02
C LYS A 190 -4.04 12.54 -12.34
N ASP A 191 -3.14 12.11 -13.22
CA ASP A 191 -3.47 11.44 -14.47
C ASP A 191 -4.35 10.20 -14.23
N TYR A 192 -4.03 9.38 -13.23
CA TYR A 192 -4.86 8.24 -12.85
C TYR A 192 -6.30 8.65 -12.50
N PHE A 193 -6.48 9.67 -11.66
CA PHE A 193 -7.81 10.11 -11.23
C PHE A 193 -8.58 10.88 -12.31
N ASP A 194 -7.91 11.72 -13.10
CA ASP A 194 -8.50 12.46 -14.21
C ASP A 194 -8.99 11.51 -15.31
N ASN A 195 -8.16 10.55 -15.72
CA ASN A 195 -8.52 9.59 -16.78
C ASN A 195 -9.58 8.59 -16.30
N SER A 196 -9.52 8.13 -15.06
CA SER A 196 -10.58 7.30 -14.49
C SER A 196 -11.93 8.03 -14.45
N ALA A 197 -11.91 9.35 -14.35
CA ALA A 197 -13.12 10.19 -14.36
C ALA A 197 -13.67 10.50 -15.76
N THR A 198 -12.83 10.46 -16.79
CA THR A 198 -13.14 11.03 -18.11
C THR A 198 -13.21 10.01 -19.24
N LEU A 199 -12.66 8.80 -19.05
CA LEU A 199 -12.69 7.75 -20.07
C LEU A 199 -14.09 7.14 -20.19
N SER A 200 -14.74 7.36 -21.33
CA SER A 200 -15.97 6.66 -21.73
C SER A 200 -15.77 5.98 -23.09
N PRO A 201 -15.87 4.63 -23.18
CA PRO A 201 -16.09 3.72 -22.06
C PRO A 201 -14.85 3.61 -21.16
N PHE A 202 -15.07 3.46 -19.85
CA PHE A 202 -14.00 3.18 -18.89
C PHE A 202 -13.37 1.83 -19.22
N LYS A 203 -12.04 1.80 -19.32
CA LYS A 203 -11.28 0.58 -19.60
C LYS A 203 -10.43 0.25 -18.38
N LEU A 204 -10.73 -0.89 -17.76
CA LEU A 204 -10.05 -1.34 -16.56
C LEU A 204 -8.53 -1.47 -16.74
N ASP A 205 -8.08 -1.98 -17.88
CA ASP A 205 -6.65 -2.16 -18.18
C ASP A 205 -5.90 -0.81 -18.27
N ASP A 206 -6.50 0.21 -18.90
CA ASP A 206 -5.92 1.56 -18.96
C ASP A 206 -5.85 2.19 -17.55
N ALA A 207 -6.87 1.96 -16.71
CA ALA A 207 -6.87 2.43 -15.32
C ALA A 207 -5.82 1.70 -14.46
N LEU A 208 -5.66 0.38 -14.64
CA LEU A 208 -4.61 -0.41 -14.00
C LEU A 208 -3.22 0.05 -14.44
N HIS A 209 -3.02 0.33 -15.73
CA HIS A 209 -1.77 0.89 -16.24
C HIS A 209 -1.39 2.19 -15.52
N LEU A 210 -2.33 3.14 -15.43
CA LEU A 210 -2.09 4.43 -14.77
C LEU A 210 -1.88 4.29 -13.26
N LEU A 211 -2.67 3.43 -12.59
CA LEU A 211 -2.51 3.12 -11.17
C LEU A 211 -1.11 2.56 -10.90
N TRP A 212 -0.70 1.56 -11.66
CA TRP A 212 0.59 0.90 -11.48
C TRP A 212 1.76 1.82 -11.80
N LYS A 213 1.63 2.66 -12.84
CA LYS A 213 2.63 3.69 -13.16
C LYS A 213 2.87 4.63 -11.99
N ALA A 214 1.80 5.19 -11.41
CA ALA A 214 1.91 6.09 -10.26
C ALA A 214 2.44 5.35 -9.02
N HIS A 215 2.01 4.10 -8.81
CA HIS A 215 2.46 3.26 -7.70
C HIS A 215 3.98 2.98 -7.75
N VAL A 216 4.52 2.54 -8.89
CA VAL A 216 5.96 2.26 -9.01
C VAL A 216 6.78 3.54 -8.89
N THR A 217 6.28 4.67 -9.39
CA THR A 217 6.94 5.96 -9.20
C THR A 217 6.93 6.39 -7.72
N SER A 218 5.85 6.15 -6.97
CA SER A 218 5.83 6.36 -5.51
C SER A 218 6.95 5.59 -4.82
N ILE A 219 7.12 4.31 -5.16
CA ILE A 219 8.20 3.46 -4.62
C ILE A 219 9.56 3.99 -5.04
N ALA A 220 9.75 4.37 -6.31
CA ALA A 220 11.02 4.88 -6.82
C ALA A 220 11.48 6.17 -6.14
N TYR A 221 10.56 7.05 -5.74
CA TYR A 221 10.88 8.24 -4.93
C TYR A 221 11.21 7.89 -3.48
N ALA A 222 10.44 6.98 -2.87
CA ALA A 222 10.55 6.65 -1.46
C ALA A 222 11.79 5.78 -1.15
N LEU A 223 12.09 4.80 -2.01
CA LEU A 223 13.11 3.78 -1.77
C LEU A 223 14.49 4.38 -1.42
N PRO A 224 15.13 5.23 -2.25
CA PRO A 224 16.43 5.81 -1.93
C PRO A 224 16.40 6.72 -0.71
N LYS A 225 15.26 7.35 -0.42
CA LYS A 225 15.10 8.30 0.68
C LYS A 225 15.05 7.61 2.04
N PHE A 226 14.52 6.39 2.11
CA PHE A 226 14.32 5.67 3.37
C PHE A 226 15.28 4.50 3.58
N GLN A 227 16.26 4.26 2.70
CA GLN A 227 17.24 3.17 2.87
C GLN A 227 17.91 3.16 4.26
N ASP A 228 18.17 4.33 4.82
CA ASP A 228 18.76 4.46 6.15
C ASP A 228 17.89 3.88 7.28
N SER A 229 16.58 3.79 7.08
CA SER A 229 15.62 3.25 8.05
C SER A 229 15.64 1.72 8.10
N LEU A 230 16.18 1.05 7.06
CA LEU A 230 16.36 -0.41 7.06
C LEU A 230 17.32 -0.87 8.16
N ARG A 231 18.23 0.00 8.63
CA ARG A 231 19.18 -0.33 9.71
C ARG A 231 18.53 -0.69 11.04
N TYR A 232 17.26 -0.32 11.22
CA TYR A 232 16.51 -0.64 12.44
C TYR A 232 15.84 -2.02 12.37
N LEU A 233 15.85 -2.66 11.21
CA LEU A 233 15.24 -3.98 11.00
C LEU A 233 16.30 -5.08 11.10
N ALA A 234 15.85 -6.30 11.45
CA ALA A 234 16.68 -7.49 11.31
C ALA A 234 17.03 -7.72 9.83
N ASN A 235 18.17 -8.34 9.55
CA ASN A 235 18.61 -8.52 8.15
C ASN A 235 17.57 -9.27 7.30
N PRO A 236 16.90 -10.34 7.77
CA PRO A 236 15.86 -11.01 6.99
C PRO A 236 14.71 -10.08 6.59
N GLU A 237 14.28 -9.19 7.48
CA GLU A 237 13.19 -8.25 7.25
C GLU A 237 13.61 -7.10 6.31
N ALA A 238 14.80 -6.55 6.52
CA ALA A 238 15.34 -5.51 5.65
C ALA A 238 15.46 -6.00 4.19
N ASN A 239 16.01 -7.21 4.00
CA ASN A 239 16.11 -7.84 2.69
C ASN A 239 14.72 -8.11 2.10
N PHE A 240 13.75 -8.54 2.91
CA PHE A 240 12.37 -8.74 2.43
C PHE A 240 11.74 -7.42 1.95
N GLY A 241 11.93 -6.32 2.67
CA GLY A 241 11.46 -4.99 2.25
C GLY A 241 12.01 -4.59 0.87
N GLU A 242 13.32 -4.79 0.64
CA GLU A 242 13.94 -4.53 -0.66
C GLU A 242 13.47 -5.50 -1.75
N ASP A 243 13.41 -6.80 -1.44
CA ASP A 243 12.90 -7.85 -2.34
C ASP A 243 11.45 -7.52 -2.77
N TRP A 244 10.62 -7.07 -1.84
CA TRP A 244 9.23 -6.66 -2.07
C TRP A 244 9.15 -5.41 -2.95
N ALA A 245 9.84 -4.33 -2.59
CA ALA A 245 9.83 -3.09 -3.36
C ALA A 245 10.28 -3.32 -4.82
N ASN A 246 11.27 -4.18 -5.02
CA ASN A 246 11.73 -4.55 -6.37
C ASN A 246 10.71 -5.40 -7.12
N ALA A 247 10.10 -6.38 -6.46
CA ALA A 247 9.11 -7.26 -7.09
C ALA A 247 7.85 -6.52 -7.54
N VAL A 248 7.51 -5.39 -6.91
CA VAL A 248 6.37 -4.56 -7.32
C VAL A 248 6.49 -4.09 -8.77
N ASP A 249 7.69 -3.81 -9.29
CA ASP A 249 7.87 -3.46 -10.70
C ASP A 249 7.40 -4.58 -11.65
N PHE A 250 7.66 -5.84 -11.27
CA PHE A 250 7.22 -7.00 -12.04
C PHE A 250 5.71 -7.22 -11.94
N ILE A 251 5.13 -7.03 -10.75
CA ILE A 251 3.68 -7.12 -10.54
C ILE A 251 2.97 -6.04 -11.36
N ALA A 252 3.48 -4.80 -11.29
CA ALA A 252 2.99 -3.65 -12.04
C ALA A 252 3.00 -3.89 -13.55
N ALA A 253 4.09 -4.47 -14.09
CA ALA A 253 4.23 -4.79 -15.50
C ALA A 253 3.17 -5.78 -16.04
N THR A 254 2.52 -6.55 -15.16
CA THR A 254 1.42 -7.45 -15.53
C THR A 254 0.04 -6.81 -15.49
N HIS A 255 -0.05 -5.53 -15.10
CA HIS A 255 -1.32 -4.86 -14.78
C HIS A 255 -2.16 -5.70 -13.80
N PHE A 256 -1.51 -6.23 -12.76
CA PHE A 256 -2.18 -7.09 -11.79
C PHE A 256 -3.42 -6.38 -11.18
N ASN A 257 -4.57 -7.05 -11.19
CA ASN A 257 -5.81 -6.48 -10.70
C ASN A 257 -5.84 -6.42 -9.16
N THR A 258 -5.87 -5.22 -8.61
CA THR A 258 -5.82 -4.91 -7.18
C THR A 258 -7.20 -4.66 -6.54
N ASP A 259 -8.24 -5.32 -7.04
CA ASP A 259 -9.55 -5.35 -6.39
C ASP A 259 -9.51 -6.09 -5.03
N LEU A 260 -10.60 -5.98 -4.26
CA LEU A 260 -10.67 -6.52 -2.90
C LEU A 260 -10.41 -8.02 -2.85
N GLN A 261 -11.00 -8.78 -3.77
CA GLN A 261 -10.93 -10.24 -3.75
C GLN A 261 -9.54 -10.72 -4.15
N ASN A 262 -9.00 -10.18 -5.25
CA ASN A 262 -7.69 -10.55 -5.75
C ASN A 262 -6.61 -10.18 -4.73
N THR A 263 -6.60 -8.96 -4.19
CA THR A 263 -5.59 -8.60 -3.19
C THR A 263 -5.69 -9.47 -1.93
N ASN A 264 -6.89 -9.75 -1.41
CA ASN A 264 -7.05 -10.66 -0.27
C ASN A 264 -6.50 -12.07 -0.56
N ASN A 265 -6.81 -12.62 -1.73
CA ASN A 265 -6.35 -13.96 -2.12
C ASN A 265 -4.83 -14.08 -2.20
N PHE A 266 -4.12 -13.00 -2.53
CA PHE A 266 -2.66 -13.03 -2.65
C PHE A 266 -1.93 -12.63 -1.38
N GLN A 267 -2.47 -11.69 -0.61
CA GLN A 267 -1.78 -11.19 0.59
C GLN A 267 -1.67 -12.24 1.72
N VAL A 268 -2.53 -13.26 1.73
CA VAL A 268 -2.41 -14.39 2.67
C VAL A 268 -1.08 -15.14 2.56
N PHE A 269 -0.40 -15.04 1.40
CA PHE A 269 0.90 -15.64 1.16
C PHE A 269 2.08 -14.72 1.54
N LEU A 270 1.81 -13.50 2.00
CA LEU A 270 2.83 -12.65 2.59
C LEU A 270 3.18 -13.11 4.01
N PRO A 271 4.36 -12.73 4.55
CA PRO A 271 4.71 -12.97 5.94
C PRO A 271 3.62 -12.45 6.89
N GLN A 272 3.24 -13.26 7.88
CA GLN A 272 2.19 -12.90 8.86
C GLN A 272 2.78 -12.31 10.16
N ARG A 273 4.09 -12.09 10.16
CA ARG A 273 4.87 -11.36 11.16
C ARG A 273 6.12 -10.80 10.46
N MET A 274 6.76 -9.83 11.10
CA MET A 274 8.13 -9.45 10.73
C MET A 274 9.05 -10.68 10.71
N LEU A 275 9.95 -10.71 9.72
CA LEU A 275 11.04 -11.67 9.71
C LEU A 275 12.06 -11.28 10.80
N VAL A 276 12.65 -12.27 11.45
CA VAL A 276 13.59 -12.11 12.56
C VAL A 276 14.88 -12.84 12.29
N GLU A 277 15.92 -12.54 13.07
CA GLU A 277 17.18 -13.30 13.00
C GLU A 277 16.91 -14.79 13.23
N GLY A 278 17.44 -15.62 12.32
CA GLY A 278 17.18 -17.07 12.28
C GLY A 278 16.14 -17.51 11.27
N ASP A 279 15.34 -16.59 10.69
CA ASP A 279 14.48 -16.91 9.56
C ASP A 279 15.32 -17.12 8.29
N VAL A 280 15.35 -18.36 7.79
CA VAL A 280 16.19 -18.75 6.64
C VAL A 280 15.33 -19.38 5.53
N LEU A 281 15.32 -18.71 4.37
CA LEU A 281 14.70 -19.27 3.16
C LEU A 281 15.47 -20.52 2.68
N PRO A 282 14.80 -21.54 2.14
CA PRO A 282 13.38 -21.58 1.76
C PRO A 282 12.46 -22.17 2.85
N SER A 283 12.89 -22.21 4.11
CA SER A 283 12.14 -22.92 5.16
C SER A 283 12.17 -22.18 6.50
N ILE A 284 11.21 -21.29 6.65
CA ILE A 284 10.81 -20.68 7.92
C ILE A 284 9.73 -21.58 8.54
N SER A 285 9.99 -22.09 9.75
CA SER A 285 9.25 -23.22 10.31
C SER A 285 7.77 -22.94 10.63
N ASP A 286 7.44 -21.70 10.97
CA ASP A 286 6.09 -21.26 11.30
C ASP A 286 5.36 -20.65 10.10
N PHE A 287 5.98 -20.65 8.91
CA PHE A 287 5.35 -20.23 7.66
C PHE A 287 4.88 -21.44 6.85
N SER A 288 3.78 -21.28 6.14
CA SER A 288 3.31 -22.25 5.16
C SER A 288 4.32 -22.45 4.02
N PRO A 289 4.25 -23.57 3.28
CA PRO A 289 5.03 -23.76 2.06
C PRO A 289 4.82 -22.62 1.05
N GLU A 290 3.60 -22.13 0.91
CA GLU A 290 3.24 -21.07 -0.02
C GLU A 290 3.90 -19.74 0.37
N GLN A 291 3.87 -19.37 1.66
CA GLN A 291 4.56 -18.18 2.16
C GLN A 291 6.07 -18.24 1.93
N ASN A 292 6.69 -19.38 2.23
CA ASN A 292 8.11 -19.60 1.95
C ASN A 292 8.43 -19.49 0.46
N ASN A 293 7.59 -20.06 -0.42
CA ASN A 293 7.77 -19.99 -1.87
C ASN A 293 7.65 -18.56 -2.40
N VAL A 294 6.71 -17.75 -1.86
CA VAL A 294 6.60 -16.33 -2.22
C VAL A 294 7.89 -15.60 -1.86
N LEU A 295 8.40 -15.73 -0.64
CA LEU A 295 9.65 -15.08 -0.23
C LEU A 295 10.85 -15.48 -1.11
N VAL A 296 10.97 -16.75 -1.47
CA VAL A 296 12.01 -17.23 -2.40
C VAL A 296 11.85 -16.59 -3.78
N SER A 297 10.62 -16.47 -4.27
CA SER A 297 10.32 -15.90 -5.58
C SER A 297 10.64 -14.40 -5.64
N LEU A 298 10.25 -13.64 -4.61
CA LEU A 298 10.57 -12.21 -4.50
C LEU A 298 12.09 -11.99 -4.53
N ARG A 299 12.84 -12.75 -3.73
CA ARG A 299 14.31 -12.71 -3.73
C ARG A 299 14.91 -13.07 -5.09
N ALA A 300 14.34 -14.05 -5.78
CA ALA A 300 14.81 -14.44 -7.10
C ALA A 300 14.61 -13.33 -8.14
N LEU A 301 13.45 -12.65 -8.11
CA LEU A 301 13.17 -11.49 -8.97
C LEU A 301 14.14 -10.35 -8.69
N HIS A 302 14.33 -10.00 -7.41
CA HIS A 302 15.26 -8.94 -7.04
C HIS A 302 16.69 -9.23 -7.50
N LYS A 303 17.19 -10.45 -7.27
CA LYS A 303 18.52 -10.86 -7.77
C LYS A 303 18.61 -10.83 -9.29
N ALA A 304 17.57 -11.26 -9.99
CA ALA A 304 17.55 -11.21 -11.45
C ALA A 304 17.65 -9.77 -11.94
N ASN A 305 16.87 -8.85 -11.36
CA ASN A 305 16.87 -7.43 -11.70
C ASN A 305 18.25 -6.79 -11.46
N GLN A 306 18.87 -7.06 -10.30
CA GLN A 306 20.24 -6.58 -10.00
C GLN A 306 21.29 -7.06 -11.03
N LEU A 307 21.11 -8.26 -11.59
CA LEU A 307 22.02 -8.82 -12.58
C LEU A 307 21.79 -8.30 -14.00
N THR A 308 20.58 -7.82 -14.32
CA THR A 308 20.23 -7.36 -15.67
C THR A 308 20.21 -5.84 -15.83
N GLY A 309 20.16 -5.09 -14.74
CA GLY A 309 19.86 -3.65 -14.75
C GLY A 309 18.42 -3.38 -15.17
#